data_AF-A0A2A2DBS3-F1
#
_entry.id   AF-A0A2A2DBS3-F1
#
_cell.length_a   1.000
_cell.length_b   1.000
_cell.length_c   1.000
_cell.angle_alpha   90.00
_cell.angle_beta   90.00
_cell.angle_gamma   90.00
#
_symmetry.space_group_name_H-M   'P 1'
#
loop_
_entity.id
_entity.type
_entity.pdbx_description
1 polymer ?
#
loop_
_entity_poly.entity_id
_entity_poly.type
_entity_poly.pdbx_seq_one_letter_code
_entity_poly.pdbx_strand_id
1 'polypeptide(L)' 'MPDGTVRRSDRFMTALCTCRRSCAYPWCDTSHRPREHP' A
#
# COMPACT_ATOMS: atom_id res chain seq x y z
N MET A 1 26.44 2.62 -11.22
CA MET A 1 25.74 2.75 -9.93
C MET A 1 24.44 3.51 -10.19
N PRO A 2 23.28 3.15 -9.62
CA PRO A 2 22.05 3.93 -9.80
C PRO A 2 22.11 5.21 -8.95
N ASP A 3 21.72 6.33 -9.54
CA ASP A 3 21.90 7.72 -9.08
C ASP A 3 21.11 8.11 -7.79
N GLY A 4 20.46 7.16 -7.12
CA GLY A 4 19.68 7.41 -5.90
C GLY A 4 18.50 8.37 -6.05
N THR A 5 18.23 8.87 -7.26
CA THR A 5 17.21 9.89 -7.50
C THR A 5 15.82 9.35 -7.22
N VAL A 6 15.08 10.05 -6.35
CA VAL A 6 13.65 9.78 -6.13
C VAL A 6 12.85 10.50 -7.22
N ARG A 7 11.98 9.78 -7.93
CA ARG A 7 11.06 10.36 -8.91
C ARG A 7 9.62 10.30 -8.41
N ARG A 8 8.97 11.46 -8.35
CA ARG A 8 7.53 11.55 -8.09
C ARG A 8 6.76 11.17 -9.35
N SER A 9 5.64 10.46 -9.17
CA SER A 9 4.70 10.13 -10.25
C SER A 9 3.33 10.68 -9.89
N ASP A 10 2.64 11.26 -10.86
CA ASP A 10 1.31 11.89 -10.73
C ASP A 10 0.21 10.99 -11.29
N ARG A 11 0.56 9.76 -11.69
CA ARG A 11 -0.39 8.76 -12.19
C ARG A 11 -1.36 8.37 -11.09
N PHE A 12 -2.60 8.06 -11.49
CA PHE A 12 -3.54 7.40 -10.60
C PHE A 12 -2.98 6.05 -10.17
N MET A 13 -2.92 5.82 -8.85
CA MET A 13 -2.47 4.57 -8.26
C MET A 13 -3.51 4.09 -7.25
N THR A 14 -3.73 2.78 -7.24
CA THR A 14 -4.59 2.10 -6.26
C THR A 14 -3.84 0.92 -5.67
N ALA A 15 -4.15 0.57 -4.43
CA ALA A 15 -3.52 -0.54 -3.73
C ALA A 15 -4.44 -1.76 -3.73
N LEU A 16 -3.91 -2.91 -4.14
CA LEU A 16 -4.62 -4.18 -4.12
C LEU A 16 -4.28 -4.99 -2.87
N CYS A 17 -5.25 -5.74 -2.37
CA CYS A 17 -5.06 -6.63 -1.23
C CYS A 17 -4.42 -7.94 -1.68
N THR A 18 -3.24 -8.26 -1.13
CA THR A 18 -2.58 -9.57 -1.30
C THR A 18 -2.61 -10.42 -0.03
N CYS A 19 -2.97 -9.83 1.11
CA CYS A 19 -2.98 -10.48 2.43
C CYS A 19 -4.33 -11.12 2.80
N ARG A 20 -5.38 -10.88 2.01
CA ARG A 20 -6.77 -11.37 2.25
C ARG A 20 -7.41 -10.92 3.57
N ARG A 21 -6.87 -9.88 4.21
CA ARG A 21 -7.39 -9.31 5.47
C ARG A 21 -8.31 -8.10 5.27
N SER A 22 -8.49 -7.65 4.02
CA SER A 22 -9.31 -6.48 3.73
C SER A 22 -10.80 -6.82 3.71
N CYS A 23 -11.60 -5.95 4.35
CA CYS A 23 -13.06 -6.03 4.28
C CYS A 23 -13.63 -5.47 2.96
N ALA A 24 -12.83 -4.76 2.16
CA ALA A 24 -13.22 -4.12 0.91
C ALA A 24 -12.53 -4.74 -0.30
N TYR A 25 -12.40 -6.07 -0.32
CA TYR A 25 -11.74 -6.81 -1.40
C TYR A 25 -12.29 -6.39 -2.78
N PRO A 26 -11.44 -6.14 -3.81
CA PRO A 26 -10.00 -6.42 -3.89
C PRO A 26 -9.07 -5.29 -3.38
N TRP A 27 -9.60 -4.22 -2.78
CA TRP A 27 -8.82 -3.04 -2.38
C TRP A 27 -8.05 -3.24 -1.08
N CYS A 28 -6.90 -2.58 -0.94
CA CYS A 28 -6.17 -2.55 0.32
C CYS A 28 -6.73 -1.45 1.24
N ASP A 29 -7.25 -1.85 2.39
CA ASP A 29 -7.78 -0.99 3.47
C ASP A 29 -6.81 -0.87 4.66
N THR A 30 -5.54 -1.24 4.46
CA THR A 30 -4.49 -1.30 5.50
C THR A 30 -4.74 -2.28 6.66
N SER A 31 -5.77 -3.13 6.59
CA SER A 31 -6.08 -4.14 7.63
C SER A 31 -4.95 -5.15 7.90
N HIS A 32 -3.94 -5.21 7.03
CA HIS A 32 -2.73 -6.00 7.26
C HIS A 32 -1.79 -5.41 8.31
N ARG A 33 -1.87 -4.09 8.53
CA ARG A 33 -1.03 -3.41 9.50
C ARG A 33 -1.40 -3.92 10.90
N PRO A 34 -0.41 -4.25 11.74
CA PRO A 34 -0.66 -4.43 13.16
C PRO A 34 -1.36 -3.18 13.69
N ARG A 35 -2.34 -3.36 14.57
CA ARG A 35 -2.82 -2.23 15.38
C ARG A 35 -1.65 -1.85 16.27
N GLU A 36 -1.14 -0.63 16.11
CA GLU A 36 -0.29 -0.06 17.14
C GLU A 36 -1.14 0.00 18.41
N HIS A 37 -0.78 -0.85 19.38
CA HIS A 37 -1.38 -0.77 20.69
C HIS A 37 -0.87 0.55 21.31
N PRO A 38 -1.76 1.42 21.83
CA PRO A 38 -1.34 2.60 22.57
C PRO A 38 -0.57 2.24 23.84
#